data_AF-A0A136J8N6-F1
#
_entry.id   AF-A0A136J8N6-F1
#
_cell.length_a   1.000
_cell.length_b   1.000
_cell.length_c   1.000
_cell.angle_alpha   90.00
_cell.angle_beta   90.00
_cell.angle_gamma   90.00
#
_symmetry.space_group_name_H-M   'P 1'
#
loop_
_entity.id
_entity.type
_entity.pdbx_description
1 polymer ?
#
loop_
_entity_poly.entity_id
_entity_poly.type
_entity_poly.pdbx_seq_one_letter_code
_entity_poly.pdbx_strand_id
1 'polypeptide(L)'
;MDISNPRRVLAVSLEGATVHLTKVIKDLTGSHPEQTSTSIAGTTHNLAIKTSYYTAEVPIWLDLIASPEEWAESFLSPEAKEVLDVLGGLIVVFALPPPTSPSIAPAQSSQPVPPSPPAPGTTSSTTPPPSSAAETAAQTRDLLRNIGRVVQDGLGGWSWDGVSLALGVGEADDVDEWEELAAGCGLEFVQIKSRVVADRNEFGGSMNKRLGDPFSPIRRAD
;
A
#
# COMPACT_ATOMS: atom_id res chain seq x y z
N MET A 1 16.87 22.32 -14.07
CA MET A 1 15.77 23.31 -13.95
C MET A 1 15.01 23.03 -12.67
N ASP A 2 14.53 24.06 -11.97
CA ASP A 2 13.75 23.91 -10.73
C ASP A 2 12.24 23.93 -11.07
N ILE A 3 11.47 22.98 -10.56
CA ILE A 3 10.02 22.91 -10.78
C ILE A 3 9.32 23.52 -9.56
N SER A 4 8.82 24.75 -9.69
CA SER A 4 8.29 25.50 -8.56
C SER A 4 6.86 25.13 -8.14
N ASN A 5 6.10 24.41 -8.98
CA ASN A 5 4.74 23.93 -8.66
C ASN A 5 4.51 22.51 -9.22
N PRO A 6 5.17 21.48 -8.68
CA PRO A 6 4.90 20.11 -9.11
C PRO A 6 3.47 19.70 -8.73
N ARG A 7 2.85 18.88 -9.58
CA ARG A 7 1.56 18.25 -9.26
C ARG A 7 1.70 17.40 -8.00
N ARG A 8 0.65 17.37 -7.18
CA ARG A 8 0.66 16.71 -5.87
C ARG A 8 0.32 15.23 -6.02
N VAL A 9 0.79 14.43 -5.05
CA VAL A 9 0.45 13.01 -4.97
C VAL A 9 -0.41 12.79 -3.73
N LEU A 10 -1.52 12.08 -3.86
CA LEU A 10 -2.34 11.65 -2.73
C LEU A 10 -2.10 10.16 -2.48
N ALA A 11 -1.61 9.81 -1.29
CA ALA A 11 -1.41 8.44 -0.86
C ALA A 11 -2.42 8.07 0.22
N VAL A 12 -3.26 7.09 -0.07
CA VAL A 12 -4.38 6.67 0.78
C VAL A 12 -4.21 5.24 1.26
N SER A 13 -4.66 4.93 2.47
CA SER A 13 -4.74 3.56 2.98
C SER A 13 -5.89 3.40 3.97
N LEU A 14 -6.35 2.18 4.23
CA LEU A 14 -7.26 1.94 5.35
C LEU A 14 -6.58 2.25 6.69
N GLU A 15 -7.35 2.64 7.71
CA GLU A 15 -6.81 2.89 9.06
C GLU A 15 -6.01 1.69 9.61
N GLY A 16 -6.46 0.47 9.31
CA GLY A 16 -5.77 -0.77 9.69
C GLY A 16 -4.43 -1.01 8.96
N ALA A 17 -4.16 -0.31 7.86
CA ALA A 17 -2.96 -0.48 7.02
C ALA A 17 -1.92 0.63 7.20
N THR A 18 -2.08 1.50 8.21
CA THR A 18 -1.20 2.66 8.49
C THR A 18 0.31 2.30 8.56
N VAL A 19 0.63 1.12 9.08
CA VAL A 19 2.02 0.63 9.18
C VAL A 19 2.64 0.42 7.79
N HIS A 20 1.86 -0.12 6.86
CA HIS A 20 2.28 -0.35 5.48
C HIS A 20 2.48 0.98 4.74
N LEU A 21 1.53 1.91 4.89
CA LEU A 21 1.63 3.25 4.32
C LEU A 21 2.92 3.95 4.81
N THR A 22 3.15 4.00 6.11
CA THR A 22 4.35 4.62 6.71
C THR A 22 5.64 4.01 6.16
N LYS A 23 5.67 2.67 5.98
CA LYS A 23 6.84 1.98 5.42
C LYS A 23 7.08 2.35 3.97
N VAL A 24 6.02 2.39 3.14
CA VAL A 24 6.10 2.78 1.72
C VAL A 24 6.57 4.23 1.59
N ILE A 25 6.00 5.15 2.37
CA ILE A 25 6.41 6.57 2.35
C ILE A 25 7.86 6.74 2.77
N LYS A 26 8.32 5.99 3.79
CA LYS A 26 9.73 5.98 4.17
C LYS A 26 10.63 5.49 3.03
N ASP A 27 10.24 4.41 2.36
CA ASP A 27 11.03 3.84 1.26
C ASP A 27 11.09 4.81 0.07
N LEU A 28 9.97 5.47 -0.23
CA LEU A 28 9.84 6.43 -1.33
C LEU A 28 10.57 7.75 -1.08
N THR A 29 10.46 8.32 0.13
CA THR A 29 11.02 9.64 0.48
C THR A 29 12.39 9.57 1.16
N GLY A 30 12.79 8.38 1.61
CA GLY A 30 13.98 8.18 2.44
C GLY A 30 13.83 8.62 3.90
N SER A 31 12.73 9.26 4.28
CA SER A 31 12.49 9.82 5.62
C SER A 31 11.18 9.32 6.21
N HIS A 32 11.13 9.16 7.53
CA HIS A 32 9.87 8.84 8.19
C HIS A 32 8.93 10.03 8.11
N PRO A 33 7.64 9.80 7.85
CA PRO A 33 6.65 10.85 8.00
C PRO A 33 6.62 11.34 9.45
N GLU A 34 6.74 12.66 9.66
CA GLU A 34 6.69 13.30 10.97
C GLU A 34 5.33 13.02 11.64
N GLN A 35 5.34 12.11 12.62
CA GLN A 35 4.13 11.69 13.33
C GLN A 35 3.74 12.75 14.37
N THR A 36 2.78 13.61 14.04
CA THR A 36 2.20 14.54 15.02
C THR A 36 1.22 13.80 15.93
N SER A 37 1.77 13.05 16.89
CA SER A 37 1.21 12.52 18.15
C SER A 37 -0.11 11.72 18.18
N THR A 38 -0.99 11.72 17.16
CA THR A 38 -2.23 10.90 17.18
C THR A 38 -2.67 10.28 15.85
N SER A 39 -2.28 10.80 14.67
CA SER A 39 -2.55 10.16 13.37
C SER A 39 -1.65 10.74 12.26
N ILE A 40 -1.48 10.00 11.17
CA ILE A 40 -0.73 10.42 9.97
C ILE A 40 -1.66 10.98 8.86
N ALA A 41 -2.97 10.77 8.98
CA ALA A 41 -3.95 11.29 8.04
C ALA A 41 -3.94 12.83 8.03
N GLY A 42 -4.03 13.43 6.84
CA GLY A 42 -3.98 14.88 6.63
C GLY A 42 -2.57 15.49 6.72
N THR A 43 -1.52 14.69 6.86
CA THR A 43 -0.13 15.19 6.84
C THR A 43 0.40 15.29 5.41
N THR A 44 1.39 16.17 5.22
CA THR A 44 2.07 16.35 3.92
C THR A 44 3.54 15.99 4.08
N HIS A 45 4.06 15.14 3.19
CA HIS A 45 5.48 14.79 3.12
C HIS A 45 6.08 15.18 1.77
N ASN A 46 7.22 15.86 1.80
CA ASN A 46 7.88 16.31 0.59
C ASN A 46 8.79 15.21 0.04
N LEU A 47 8.56 14.82 -1.21
CA LEU A 47 9.42 13.94 -1.98
C LEU A 47 10.36 14.80 -2.84
N ALA A 48 11.63 14.86 -2.45
CA ALA A 48 12.67 15.54 -3.22
C ALA A 48 13.13 14.65 -4.39
N ILE A 49 12.67 14.96 -5.59
CA ILE A 49 13.09 14.30 -6.83
C ILE A 49 14.21 15.10 -7.46
N LYS A 50 15.41 14.51 -7.53
CA LYS A 50 16.56 15.11 -8.21
C LYS A 50 17.00 14.23 -9.38
N THR A 51 16.84 14.76 -10.58
CA THR A 51 17.35 14.15 -11.82
C THR A 51 18.41 15.05 -12.46
N SER A 52 19.10 14.55 -13.49
CA SER A 52 20.05 15.34 -14.27
C SER A 52 19.41 16.52 -15.01
N TYR A 53 18.09 16.49 -15.20
CA TYR A 53 17.35 17.47 -16.00
C TYR A 53 16.57 18.47 -15.13
N TYR A 54 16.05 18.02 -13.99
CA TYR A 54 15.32 18.88 -13.06
C TYR A 54 15.41 18.43 -11.60
N THR A 55 15.10 19.37 -10.70
CA THR A 55 14.85 19.12 -9.28
C THR A 55 13.44 19.58 -8.97
N ALA A 56 12.69 18.79 -8.22
CA ALA A 56 11.32 19.09 -7.82
C ALA A 56 11.07 18.57 -6.39
N GLU A 57 10.29 19.31 -5.61
CA GLU A 57 9.78 18.86 -4.32
C GLU A 57 8.29 18.54 -4.45
N VAL A 58 7.98 17.26 -4.67
CA VAL A 58 6.60 16.81 -4.87
C VAL A 58 5.94 16.62 -3.51
N PRO A 59 4.87 17.36 -3.18
CA PRO A 59 4.16 17.13 -1.93
C PRO A 59 3.27 15.89 -2.03
N ILE A 60 3.46 14.97 -1.10
CA ILE A 60 2.65 13.77 -0.92
C ILE A 60 1.69 14.01 0.24
N TRP A 61 0.40 14.03 -0.03
CA TRP A 61 -0.65 14.05 0.98
C TRP A 61 -0.95 12.64 1.43
N LEU A 62 -0.99 12.42 2.75
CA LEU A 62 -1.32 11.13 3.34
C LEU A 62 -2.74 11.17 3.86
N ASP A 63 -3.53 10.16 3.52
CA ASP A 63 -4.90 10.04 4.00
C ASP A 63 -5.21 8.63 4.50
N LEU A 64 -6.01 8.56 5.56
CA LEU A 64 -6.50 7.30 6.12
C LEU A 64 -8.00 7.21 5.94
N ILE A 65 -8.43 6.14 5.28
CA ILE A 65 -9.82 5.91 4.92
C ILE A 65 -10.43 4.98 5.95
N ALA A 66 -11.40 5.50 6.72
CA ALA A 66 -12.26 4.69 7.58
C ALA A 66 -13.39 4.05 6.77
N SER A 67 -14.04 4.84 5.92
CA SER A 67 -15.16 4.44 5.06
C SER A 67 -14.87 4.84 3.61
N PRO A 68 -14.58 3.89 2.71
CA PRO A 68 -14.22 4.20 1.32
C PRO A 68 -15.36 4.84 0.52
N GLU A 69 -16.61 4.52 0.83
CA GLU A 69 -17.79 5.13 0.21
C GLU A 69 -17.88 6.62 0.53
N GLU A 70 -17.87 6.99 1.81
CA GLU A 70 -17.92 8.39 2.25
C GLU A 70 -16.72 9.19 1.72
N TRP A 71 -15.53 8.57 1.73
CA TRP A 71 -14.34 9.18 1.15
C TRP A 71 -14.52 9.48 -0.35
N ALA A 72 -15.01 8.51 -1.13
CA ALA A 72 -15.23 8.71 -2.54
C ALA A 72 -16.30 9.77 -2.82
N GLU A 73 -17.40 9.81 -2.06
CA GLU A 73 -18.41 10.86 -2.18
C GLU A 73 -17.84 12.24 -1.86
N SER A 74 -17.01 12.35 -0.82
CA SER A 74 -16.33 13.60 -0.47
C SER A 74 -15.43 14.08 -1.61
N PHE A 75 -14.65 13.19 -2.23
CA PHE A 75 -13.77 13.55 -3.36
C PHE A 75 -14.51 13.80 -4.67
N LEU A 76 -15.71 13.23 -4.86
CA LEU A 76 -16.56 13.49 -6.02
C LEU A 76 -17.46 14.73 -5.86
N SER A 77 -17.48 15.33 -4.68
CA SER A 77 -18.20 16.57 -4.42
C SER A 77 -17.63 17.74 -5.23
N PRO A 78 -18.45 18.74 -5.63
CA PRO A 78 -17.96 19.90 -6.37
C PRO A 78 -16.91 20.71 -5.59
N GLU A 79 -16.95 20.67 -4.26
CA GLU A 79 -15.98 21.31 -3.38
C GLU A 79 -14.58 20.68 -3.49
N ALA A 80 -14.50 19.37 -3.75
CA ALA A 80 -13.22 18.66 -3.89
C ALA A 80 -12.57 18.84 -5.28
N LYS A 81 -13.23 19.54 -6.22
CA LYS A 81 -12.69 19.75 -7.58
C LYS A 81 -11.34 20.45 -7.58
N GLU A 82 -11.14 21.43 -6.70
CA GLU A 82 -9.86 22.15 -6.57
C GLU A 82 -8.74 21.23 -6.08
N VAL A 83 -9.08 20.26 -5.22
CA VAL A 83 -8.15 19.24 -4.71
C VAL A 83 -7.78 18.29 -5.84
N LEU A 84 -8.75 17.80 -6.60
CA LEU A 84 -8.51 16.87 -7.72
C LEU A 84 -7.68 17.50 -8.85
N ASP A 85 -7.87 18.78 -9.16
CA ASP A 85 -7.16 19.48 -10.25
C ASP A 85 -5.64 19.57 -10.00
N VAL A 86 -5.22 19.67 -8.73
CA VAL A 86 -3.80 19.72 -8.37
C VAL A 86 -3.14 18.34 -8.24
N LEU A 87 -3.92 17.25 -8.28
CA LEU A 87 -3.39 15.90 -8.22
C LEU A 87 -2.82 15.46 -9.56
N GLY A 88 -1.55 15.05 -9.53
CA GLY A 88 -0.88 14.35 -10.63
C GLY A 88 -0.59 12.89 -10.30
N GLY A 89 -0.85 12.47 -9.06
CA GLY A 89 -0.69 11.09 -8.65
C GLY A 89 -1.67 10.68 -7.55
N LEU A 90 -2.14 9.44 -7.61
CA LEU A 90 -2.94 8.79 -6.57
C LEU A 90 -2.32 7.42 -6.27
N ILE A 91 -2.05 7.13 -5.01
CA ILE A 91 -1.45 5.87 -4.57
C ILE A 91 -2.35 5.27 -3.52
N VAL A 92 -2.85 4.06 -3.72
CA VAL A 92 -3.57 3.31 -2.68
C VAL A 92 -2.67 2.22 -2.12
N VAL A 93 -2.49 2.19 -0.80
CA VAL A 93 -1.68 1.20 -0.09
C VAL A 93 -2.58 0.30 0.74
N PHE A 94 -2.49 -1.01 0.53
CA PHE A 94 -3.26 -2.00 1.28
C PHE A 94 -2.43 -3.25 1.58
N ALA A 95 -2.85 -4.01 2.60
CA ALA A 95 -2.28 -5.30 2.91
C ALA A 95 -2.92 -6.37 2.03
N LEU A 96 -2.09 -7.19 1.37
CA LEU A 96 -2.58 -8.36 0.66
C LEU A 96 -2.97 -9.46 1.66
N PRO A 97 -4.05 -10.22 1.40
CA PRO A 97 -4.40 -11.36 2.23
C PRO A 97 -3.25 -12.38 2.21
N PRO A 98 -2.87 -12.95 3.36
CA PRO A 98 -1.76 -13.90 3.42
C PRO A 98 -2.08 -15.12 2.55
N PRO A 99 -1.05 -15.76 1.95
CA PRO A 99 -1.27 -16.91 1.09
C PRO A 99 -1.86 -18.05 1.91
N THR A 100 -2.92 -18.65 1.38
CA THR A 100 -3.56 -19.86 1.91
C THR A 100 -2.68 -21.07 1.65
N SER A 101 -1.53 -21.14 2.32
CA SER A 101 -0.78 -22.40 2.40
C SER A 101 -1.67 -23.47 3.05
N PRO A 102 -1.92 -24.62 2.41
CA PRO A 102 -2.59 -25.73 3.07
C PRO A 102 -1.63 -26.24 4.16
N SER A 103 -1.81 -25.78 5.39
CA SER A 103 -1.19 -26.40 6.55
C SER A 103 -1.72 -27.83 6.61
N ILE A 104 -0.92 -28.78 6.10
CA ILE A 104 -1.14 -30.21 6.23
C ILE A 104 -1.32 -30.50 7.72
N ALA A 105 -2.56 -30.68 8.14
CA ALA A 105 -2.87 -31.20 9.46
C ALA A 105 -2.22 -32.59 9.57
N PRO A 106 -1.58 -32.95 10.69
CA PRO A 106 -1.07 -34.30 10.86
C PRO A 106 -2.26 -35.26 10.78
N ALA A 107 -2.23 -36.13 9.77
CA ALA A 107 -3.21 -37.19 9.57
C ALA A 107 -3.34 -38.01 10.86
N GLN A 108 -4.47 -37.83 11.56
CA GLN A 108 -4.82 -38.71 12.66
C GLN A 108 -5.19 -40.07 12.07
N SER A 109 -4.31 -41.02 12.36
CA SER A 109 -4.37 -42.44 12.10
C SER A 109 -5.73 -43.06 12.45
N SER A 110 -6.31 -43.71 11.46
CA SER A 110 -7.32 -44.77 11.45
C SER A 110 -7.67 -45.42 12.80
N GLN A 111 -8.95 -45.36 13.18
CA GLN A 111 -9.64 -46.48 13.84
C GLN A 111 -11.10 -46.60 13.35
N PRO A 112 -11.58 -47.81 13.00
CA PRO A 112 -12.98 -48.05 12.65
C PRO A 112 -13.81 -48.39 13.90
N VAL A 113 -14.99 -47.75 14.07
CA VAL A 113 -16.00 -48.13 15.08
C VAL A 113 -17.28 -48.66 14.39
N PRO A 114 -17.94 -49.72 14.91
CA PRO A 114 -19.13 -50.35 14.31
C PRO A 114 -20.45 -49.60 14.59
N PRO A 115 -21.56 -49.91 13.88
CA PRO A 115 -22.74 -49.05 13.80
C PRO A 115 -23.82 -49.35 14.88
N SER A 116 -24.54 -48.31 15.29
CA SER A 116 -25.82 -48.37 16.01
C SER A 116 -26.70 -47.16 15.63
N PRO A 117 -28.06 -47.28 15.72
CA PRO A 117 -29.01 -46.69 14.77
C PRO A 117 -29.45 -45.23 15.07
N PRO A 118 -30.14 -44.56 14.12
CA PRO A 118 -30.34 -43.11 14.15
C PRO A 118 -31.55 -42.65 14.98
N ALA A 119 -31.39 -41.53 15.68
CA ALA A 119 -32.49 -40.69 16.15
C ALA A 119 -32.70 -39.49 15.20
N PRO A 120 -33.94 -39.06 14.92
CA PRO A 120 -34.20 -37.88 14.08
C PRO A 120 -34.30 -36.62 14.95
N GLY A 121 -33.47 -35.62 14.64
CA GLY A 121 -33.55 -34.27 15.19
C GLY A 121 -32.55 -33.38 14.46
N THR A 122 -32.97 -32.69 13.40
CA THR A 122 -33.33 -31.26 13.40
C THR A 122 -32.10 -30.33 13.46
N THR A 123 -31.93 -29.58 12.36
CA THR A 123 -31.32 -28.24 12.24
C THR A 123 -29.84 -28.06 12.53
N SER A 124 -29.06 -27.69 11.51
CA SER A 124 -28.59 -26.30 11.33
C SER A 124 -27.33 -26.28 10.47
N SER A 125 -27.44 -25.60 9.34
CA SER A 125 -26.37 -24.97 8.59
C SER A 125 -25.29 -24.41 9.52
N THR A 126 -24.14 -25.08 9.57
CA THR A 126 -22.93 -24.55 10.20
C THR A 126 -22.23 -23.70 9.15
N THR A 127 -22.57 -22.41 9.13
CA THR A 127 -21.76 -21.37 8.50
C THR A 127 -20.41 -21.33 9.22
N PRO A 128 -19.27 -21.52 8.54
CA PRO A 128 -17.97 -21.30 9.17
C PRO A 128 -17.83 -19.80 9.52
N PRO A 129 -17.13 -19.44 10.62
CA PRO A 129 -16.84 -18.05 10.91
C PRO A 129 -16.02 -17.45 9.76
N PRO A 130 -16.26 -16.19 9.34
CA PRO A 130 -15.37 -15.54 8.38
C PRO A 130 -13.98 -15.44 9.01
N SER A 131 -13.00 -16.09 8.38
CA SER A 131 -11.59 -15.81 8.64
C SER A 131 -11.34 -14.32 8.38
N SER A 132 -10.79 -13.59 9.35
CA SER A 132 -10.55 -12.13 9.27
C SER A 132 -9.76 -11.68 8.03
N ALA A 133 -9.01 -12.59 7.40
CA ALA A 133 -8.34 -12.36 6.12
C ALA A 133 -9.32 -12.15 4.94
N ALA A 134 -10.43 -12.90 4.89
CA ALA A 134 -11.42 -12.77 3.83
C ALA A 134 -12.21 -11.45 3.94
N GLU A 135 -12.53 -11.02 5.16
CA GLU A 135 -13.10 -9.68 5.41
C GLU A 135 -12.14 -8.57 5.00
N THR A 136 -10.85 -8.71 5.32
CA THR A 136 -9.83 -7.73 4.90
C THR A 136 -9.74 -7.65 3.38
N ALA A 137 -9.73 -8.79 2.68
CA ALA A 137 -9.74 -8.82 1.22
C ALA A 137 -11.01 -8.17 0.64
N ALA A 138 -12.18 -8.43 1.23
CA ALA A 138 -13.43 -7.80 0.81
C ALA A 138 -13.40 -6.27 1.00
N GLN A 139 -12.90 -5.78 2.15
CA GLN A 139 -12.74 -4.35 2.42
C GLN A 139 -11.75 -3.70 1.45
N THR A 140 -10.63 -4.36 1.13
CA THR A 140 -9.68 -3.86 0.13
C THR A 140 -10.30 -3.78 -1.26
N ARG A 141 -11.10 -4.78 -1.66
CA ARG A 141 -11.82 -4.76 -2.93
C ARG A 141 -12.82 -3.60 -3.00
N ASP A 142 -13.52 -3.36 -1.90
CA ASP A 142 -14.46 -2.23 -1.78
C ASP A 142 -13.73 -0.88 -1.86
N LEU A 143 -12.59 -0.75 -1.16
CA LEU A 143 -11.72 0.41 -1.25
C LEU A 143 -11.28 0.69 -2.70
N LEU A 144 -10.77 -0.32 -3.41
CA LEU A 144 -10.30 -0.17 -4.79
C LEU A 144 -11.42 0.29 -5.73
N ARG A 145 -12.64 -0.23 -5.56
CA ARG A 145 -13.80 0.17 -6.38
C ARG A 145 -14.20 1.62 -6.14
N ASN A 146 -14.24 2.05 -4.88
CA ASN A 146 -14.55 3.43 -4.52
C ASN A 146 -13.47 4.41 -5.00
N ILE A 147 -12.20 4.04 -4.89
CA ILE A 147 -11.09 4.80 -5.48
C ILE A 147 -11.18 4.83 -7.00
N GLY A 148 -11.52 3.71 -7.63
CA GLY A 148 -11.76 3.61 -9.07
C GLY A 148 -12.82 4.60 -9.54
N ARG A 149 -13.92 4.77 -8.79
CA ARG A 149 -14.90 5.83 -9.07
C ARG A 149 -14.27 7.22 -9.02
N VAL A 150 -13.46 7.54 -8.01
CA VAL A 150 -12.78 8.85 -7.93
C VAL A 150 -11.84 9.06 -9.11
N VAL A 151 -11.10 8.03 -9.54
CA VAL A 151 -10.21 8.11 -10.71
C VAL A 151 -11.02 8.31 -11.99
N GLN A 152 -12.09 7.54 -12.19
CA GLN A 152 -12.90 7.58 -13.41
C GLN A 152 -13.77 8.83 -13.51
N ASP A 153 -14.55 9.11 -12.46
CA ASP A 153 -15.55 10.19 -12.44
C ASP A 153 -14.96 11.53 -11.97
N GLY A 154 -13.95 11.51 -11.09
CA GLY A 154 -13.35 12.71 -10.50
C GLY A 154 -12.13 13.23 -11.27
N LEU A 155 -11.15 12.36 -11.52
CA LEU A 155 -9.88 12.74 -12.18
C LEU A 155 -9.97 12.72 -13.72
N GLY A 156 -11.06 12.20 -14.28
CA GLY A 156 -11.28 12.13 -15.73
C GLY A 156 -10.84 10.82 -16.39
N GLY A 157 -10.61 9.78 -15.57
CA GLY A 157 -10.28 8.43 -16.01
C GLY A 157 -9.06 8.41 -16.92
N TRP A 158 -9.21 7.81 -18.10
CA TRP A 158 -8.15 7.67 -19.10
C TRP A 158 -7.65 9.00 -19.70
N SER A 159 -8.41 10.08 -19.56
CA SER A 159 -7.97 11.42 -20.01
C SER A 159 -7.14 12.15 -18.97
N TRP A 160 -7.00 11.59 -17.76
CA TRP A 160 -6.21 12.17 -16.70
C TRP A 160 -4.72 12.04 -17.03
N ASP A 161 -4.02 13.17 -17.05
CA ASP A 161 -2.57 13.25 -17.23
C ASP A 161 -1.83 13.01 -15.90
N GLY A 162 -2.19 11.93 -15.20
CA GLY A 162 -1.65 11.57 -13.90
C GLY A 162 -1.40 10.08 -13.78
N VAL A 163 -0.84 9.68 -12.64
CA VAL A 163 -0.49 8.28 -12.37
C VAL A 163 -1.35 7.76 -11.22
N SER A 164 -2.06 6.65 -11.40
CA SER A 164 -2.77 5.98 -10.30
C SER A 164 -2.21 4.59 -10.06
N LEU A 165 -1.84 4.30 -8.80
CA LEU A 165 -1.13 3.07 -8.40
C LEU A 165 -1.85 2.37 -7.26
N ALA A 166 -1.96 1.05 -7.35
CA ALA A 166 -2.47 0.16 -6.33
C ALA A 166 -1.33 -0.68 -5.74
N LEU A 167 -0.85 -0.31 -4.55
CA LEU A 167 0.27 -0.95 -3.85
C LEU A 167 -0.23 -2.02 -2.88
N GLY A 168 -0.10 -3.28 -3.28
CA GLY A 168 -0.38 -4.44 -2.43
C GLY A 168 0.84 -4.86 -1.63
N VAL A 169 0.82 -4.70 -0.31
CA VAL A 169 1.94 -5.09 0.56
C VAL A 169 1.72 -6.48 1.14
N GLY A 170 2.65 -7.40 0.85
CA GLY A 170 2.56 -8.79 1.28
C GLY A 170 2.76 -9.77 0.13
N GLU A 171 2.45 -11.04 0.41
CA GLU A 171 2.39 -12.11 -0.57
C GLU A 171 0.92 -12.52 -0.74
N ALA A 172 0.48 -12.70 -1.98
CA ALA A 172 -0.86 -13.17 -2.32
C ALA A 172 -0.72 -14.35 -3.27
N ASP A 173 -1.56 -15.36 -3.12
CA ASP A 173 -1.65 -16.47 -4.08
C ASP A 173 -2.28 -15.99 -5.41
N ASP A 174 -3.28 -15.11 -5.34
CA ASP A 174 -4.08 -14.67 -6.49
C ASP A 174 -3.68 -13.26 -6.98
N VAL A 175 -2.41 -13.05 -7.35
CA VAL A 175 -1.91 -11.74 -7.81
C VAL A 175 -2.66 -11.24 -9.06
N ASP A 176 -2.96 -12.13 -10.00
CA ASP A 176 -3.68 -11.80 -11.23
C ASP A 176 -5.07 -11.21 -10.97
N GLU A 177 -5.76 -11.66 -9.91
CA GLU A 177 -7.07 -11.11 -9.53
C GLU A 177 -6.95 -9.64 -9.10
N TRP A 178 -5.92 -9.32 -8.31
CA TRP A 178 -5.68 -7.96 -7.83
C TRP A 178 -5.23 -7.03 -8.96
N GLU A 179 -4.43 -7.53 -9.90
CA GLU A 179 -4.03 -6.80 -11.10
C GLU A 179 -5.24 -6.49 -11.99
N GLU A 180 -6.10 -7.47 -12.26
CA GLU A 180 -7.32 -7.27 -13.06
C GLU A 180 -8.28 -6.27 -12.40
N LEU A 181 -8.46 -6.37 -11.08
CA LEU A 181 -9.31 -5.45 -10.32
C LEU A 181 -8.78 -4.02 -10.35
N ALA A 182 -7.48 -3.83 -10.14
CA ALA A 182 -6.85 -2.52 -10.19
C ALA A 182 -6.95 -1.92 -11.59
N ALA A 183 -6.64 -2.70 -12.63
CA ALA A 183 -6.74 -2.27 -14.02
C ALA A 183 -8.18 -1.87 -14.40
N GLY A 184 -9.18 -2.63 -13.94
CA GLY A 184 -10.60 -2.28 -14.12
C GLY A 184 -11.00 -0.95 -13.46
N CYS A 185 -10.28 -0.53 -12.43
CA CYS A 185 -10.44 0.75 -11.74
C CYS A 185 -9.57 1.87 -12.35
N GLY A 186 -8.75 1.59 -13.37
CA GLY A 186 -7.80 2.53 -13.96
C GLY A 186 -6.48 2.68 -13.19
N LEU A 187 -6.23 1.78 -12.23
CA LEU A 187 -5.05 1.75 -11.37
C LEU A 187 -4.02 0.73 -11.91
N GLU A 188 -2.74 1.07 -11.83
CA GLU A 188 -1.66 0.11 -12.06
C GLU A 188 -1.31 -0.61 -10.75
N PHE A 189 -1.38 -1.94 -10.75
CA PHE A 189 -1.08 -2.75 -9.56
C PHE A 189 0.42 -3.00 -9.41
N VAL A 190 0.94 -2.81 -8.19
CA VAL A 190 2.33 -3.12 -7.83
C VAL A 190 2.36 -3.88 -6.51
N GLN A 191 2.88 -5.10 -6.52
CA GLN A 191 3.09 -5.88 -5.31
C GLN A 191 4.42 -5.54 -4.64
N ILE A 192 4.38 -5.16 -3.35
CA ILE A 192 5.57 -4.95 -2.53
C ILE A 192 5.73 -6.15 -1.60
N LYS A 193 6.66 -7.04 -1.94
CA LYS A 193 7.05 -8.15 -1.08
C LYS A 193 7.84 -7.61 0.10
N SER A 194 7.40 -7.89 1.33
CA SER A 194 8.13 -7.47 2.52
C SER A 194 9.50 -8.16 2.55
N ARG A 195 10.53 -7.45 2.09
CA ARG A 195 11.91 -7.89 2.19
C ARG A 195 12.28 -7.92 3.68
N VAL A 196 12.15 -9.07 4.33
CA VAL A 196 12.91 -9.34 5.56
C VAL A 196 14.36 -9.30 5.12
N VAL A 197 15.04 -8.18 5.41
CA VAL A 197 16.48 -7.89 5.18
C VAL A 197 17.17 -8.93 4.29
N ALA A 198 17.05 -8.77 2.98
CA ALA A 198 18.10 -9.23 2.11
C ALA A 198 18.96 -7.99 1.87
N ASP A 199 19.99 -7.82 2.69
CA ASP A 199 21.12 -6.99 2.32
C ASP A 199 21.73 -7.63 1.05
N ARG A 200 21.35 -7.11 -0.13
CA ARG A 200 22.02 -7.24 -1.44
C ARG A 200 21.06 -6.87 -2.57
N ASN A 201 21.45 -5.90 -3.38
CA ASN A 201 20.87 -5.64 -4.69
C ASN A 201 21.38 -6.71 -5.67
N GLU A 202 20.52 -7.19 -6.56
CA GLU A 202 20.82 -8.09 -7.68
C GLU A 202 21.73 -7.47 -8.76
N PHE A 203 22.03 -6.17 -8.63
CA PHE A 203 22.98 -5.43 -9.47
C PHE A 203 24.38 -5.24 -8.86
N GLY A 204 24.80 -6.02 -7.85
CA GLY A 204 26.22 -6.16 -7.49
C GLY A 204 27.03 -4.89 -7.18
N GLY A 205 26.39 -3.74 -6.96
CA GLY A 205 27.05 -2.46 -6.71
C GLY A 205 26.85 -2.01 -5.27
N SER A 206 27.86 -2.20 -4.42
CA SER A 206 27.90 -1.57 -3.10
C SER A 206 28.16 -0.07 -3.26
N MET A 207 27.35 0.75 -2.59
CA MET A 207 27.49 2.20 -2.53
C MET A 207 28.91 2.55 -2.05
N ASN A 208 29.63 3.27 -2.91
CA ASN A 208 31.02 3.67 -2.76
C ASN A 208 31.24 4.43 -1.44
N LYS A 209 31.95 3.82 -0.48
CA LYS A 209 32.45 4.49 0.73
C LYS A 209 33.56 5.46 0.34
N ARG A 210 33.18 6.65 -0.13
CA ARG A 210 34.09 7.79 -0.29
C ARG A 210 33.67 8.91 0.65
N LEU A 211 33.96 8.73 1.93
CA LEU A 211 34.15 9.84 2.83
C LEU A 211 35.08 9.39 3.98
N GLY A 212 36.28 9.96 4.01
CA GLY A 212 37.23 9.69 5.08
C GLY A 212 38.68 9.96 4.69
N ASP A 213 38.98 11.14 4.15
CA ASP A 213 40.29 11.75 4.39
C ASP A 213 40.26 12.40 5.78
N PRO A 214 41.06 11.91 6.75
CA PRO A 214 41.49 12.77 7.85
C PRO A 214 42.98 13.09 7.70
N PHE A 215 43.23 14.37 7.45
CA PHE A 215 44.47 15.06 7.75
C PHE A 215 45.12 14.51 9.03
N SER A 216 46.37 14.05 8.92
CA SER A 216 47.23 13.77 10.06
C SER A 216 48.00 15.04 10.45
N PRO A 217 47.84 15.59 11.67
CA PRO A 217 48.86 16.43 12.27
C PRO A 217 49.72 15.56 13.19
N ILE A 218 50.92 15.19 12.72
CA ILE A 218 51.96 14.61 13.58
C ILE A 218 52.43 15.72 14.52
N ARG A 219 52.07 15.62 15.81
CA ARG A 219 52.74 16.38 16.87
C ARG A 219 54.19 15.91 16.96
N ARG A 220 55.13 16.81 16.68
CA ARG A 220 56.49 16.75 17.24
C ARG A 220 56.41 17.19 18.70
N ALA A 221 56.92 16.37 19.61
CA ALA A 221 57.46 16.83 20.89
C ALA A 221 58.44 15.76 21.40
N ASP A 222 59.66 16.25 21.65
CA ASP A 222 60.85 15.64 22.29
C ASP A 222 61.49 14.40 21.65
#